data_AF-A0AAW4BG24-F1
#
_entry.id   AF-A0AAW4BG24-F1
#
_cell.length_a   1.000
_cell.length_b   1.000
_cell.length_c   1.000
_cell.angle_alpha   90.00
_cell.angle_beta   90.00
_cell.angle_gamma   90.00
#
_symmetry.space_group_name_H-M   'P 1'
#
loop_
_entity.id
_entity.type
_entity.pdbx_description
1 polymer ?
#
loop_
_entity_poly.entity_id
_entity_poly.type
_entity_poly.pdbx_seq_one_letter_code
_entity_poly.pdbx_strand_id
1 'polypeptide(L)'
;YSGSFLCPNCNGRTYSCGTGRHYEFHPQGPDDEYEDFPIFYPKYFEPVIPLFLIHNKCPKPVQDLLFSSFKLAWTDVSASANKLRIAIETLLNTIDPELAKITVLHQRIEAFSKSQPEVAELLMAIKWLGNEASHEGALKEYDLAFAYEV
;
A
#
# COMPACT_ATOMS: atom_id res chain seq x y z
N TYR A 1 9.13 18.64 -5.60
CA TYR A 1 10.57 18.45 -5.31
C TYR A 1 11.05 17.18 -6.01
N SER A 2 12.35 17.08 -6.24
CA SER A 2 13.03 15.84 -6.60
C SER A 2 14.30 15.72 -5.76
N GLY A 3 14.65 14.52 -5.32
CA GLY A 3 15.79 14.34 -4.42
C GLY A 3 16.25 12.89 -4.30
N SER A 4 17.42 12.71 -3.71
CA SER A 4 17.98 11.38 -3.38
C SER A 4 18.08 11.20 -1.87
N PHE A 5 17.69 10.03 -1.39
CA PHE A 5 17.76 9.62 0.01
C PHE A 5 18.77 8.47 0.16
N LEU A 6 19.55 8.51 1.23
CA LEU A 6 20.52 7.48 1.59
C LEU A 6 20.11 6.84 2.90
N CYS A 7 19.96 5.52 2.93
CA CYS A 7 19.72 4.80 4.17
C CYS A 7 21.03 4.69 4.96
N PRO A 8 21.11 5.24 6.18
CA PRO A 8 22.34 5.19 6.98
C PRO A 8 22.70 3.78 7.46
N ASN A 9 21.73 2.85 7.46
CA ASN A 9 21.94 1.49 7.95
C ASN A 9 22.54 0.55 6.89
N CYS A 10 22.09 0.65 5.63
CA CYS A 10 22.49 -0.26 4.56
C CYS A 10 23.20 0.41 3.37
N ASN A 11 23.40 1.73 3.40
CA ASN A 11 23.90 2.54 2.28
C ASN A 11 23.06 2.43 0.99
N GLY A 12 21.84 1.88 1.08
CA GLY A 12 20.89 1.85 -0.03
C GLY A 12 20.48 3.28 -0.42
N ARG A 13 20.40 3.54 -1.72
CA ARG A 13 19.97 4.83 -2.28
C ARG A 13 18.60 4.69 -2.92
N THR A 14 17.70 5.62 -2.63
CA THR A 14 16.42 5.79 -3.34
C THR A 14 16.26 7.22 -3.82
N TYR A 15 15.59 7.40 -4.95
CA TYR A 15 15.27 8.68 -5.54
C TYR A 15 13.78 8.93 -5.35
N SER A 16 13.40 10.12 -4.90
CA SER A 16 12.00 10.49 -4.77
C SER A 16 11.64 11.72 -5.58
N CYS A 17 10.39 11.74 -6.02
CA CYS A 17 9.74 12.90 -6.60
C CYS A 17 8.37 13.09 -5.94
N GLY A 18 7.96 14.34 -5.78
CA GLY A 18 6.69 14.68 -5.13
C GLY A 18 6.38 16.17 -5.23
N THR A 19 5.37 16.60 -4.48
CA THR A 19 4.97 18.02 -4.41
C THR A 19 5.63 18.70 -3.21
N GLY A 20 5.74 20.02 -3.25
CA GLY A 20 6.21 20.81 -2.13
C GLY A 20 5.41 22.11 -2.04
N ARG A 21 5.24 22.63 -0.84
CA ARG A 21 4.60 23.91 -0.57
C ARG A 21 5.30 24.60 0.59
N HIS A 22 5.22 25.92 0.66
CA HIS A 22 5.60 26.65 1.86
C HIS A 22 4.44 26.61 2.85
N TYR A 23 4.77 26.44 4.12
CA TYR A 23 3.83 26.59 5.22
C TYR A 23 4.20 27.89 5.94
N GLU A 24 3.26 28.82 5.93
CA GLU A 24 3.39 30.10 6.61
C GLU A 24 2.53 30.06 7.86
N PHE A 25 3.18 30.10 9.01
CA PHE A 25 2.53 30.32 10.29
C PHE A 25 2.60 31.81 10.62
N HIS A 26 1.47 32.49 10.57
CA HIS A 26 1.38 33.88 11.03
C HIS A 26 1.15 33.90 12.54
N PRO A 27 1.72 34.84 13.30
CA PRO A 27 1.39 35.00 14.72
C PRO A 27 -0.10 35.29 14.96
N GLN A 28 -0.76 34.58 15.89
CA GLN A 28 -2.11 34.92 16.36
C GLN A 28 -2.12 35.48 17.79
N GLY A 29 -1.05 35.25 18.56
CA GLY A 29 -0.85 35.72 19.92
C GLY A 29 0.46 36.51 20.09
N PRO A 30 0.64 37.15 21.26
CA PRO A 30 1.84 37.94 21.57
C PRO A 30 3.11 37.09 21.72
N ASP A 31 2.97 35.79 21.95
CA ASP A 31 4.07 34.83 22.10
C ASP A 31 4.30 33.97 20.85
N ASP A 32 3.52 34.18 19.79
CA ASP A 32 3.65 33.42 18.54
C ASP A 32 4.72 34.06 17.65
N GLU A 33 5.61 33.24 17.07
CA GLU A 33 6.60 33.69 16.10
C GLU A 33 6.14 33.38 14.67
N TYR A 34 6.58 34.19 13.71
CA TYR A 34 6.37 33.87 12.30
C TYR A 34 7.27 32.72 11.89
N GLU A 35 6.70 31.67 11.33
CA GLU A 35 7.46 30.56 10.75
C GLU A 35 7.14 30.44 9.25
N ASP A 36 8.20 30.36 8.43
CA ASP A 36 8.10 29.96 7.03
C ASP A 36 9.07 28.80 6.81
N PHE A 37 8.51 27.63 6.48
CA PHE A 37 9.31 26.46 6.15
C PHE A 37 8.68 25.63 5.03
N PRO A 38 9.51 25.00 4.17
CA PRO A 38 9.00 24.14 3.12
C PRO A 38 8.51 22.80 3.68
N ILE A 39 7.34 22.36 3.23
CA ILE A 39 6.79 21.03 3.45
C ILE A 39 6.80 20.25 2.13
N PHE A 40 7.33 19.04 2.16
CA PHE A 40 7.42 18.15 1.01
C PHE A 40 6.53 16.92 1.17
N TYR A 41 5.84 16.53 0.10
CA TYR A 41 4.97 15.36 0.04
C TYR A 41 5.50 14.39 -1.02
N PRO A 42 6.25 13.35 -0.62
CA PRO A 42 6.72 12.31 -1.53
C PRO A 42 5.55 11.63 -2.25
N LYS A 43 5.74 11.35 -3.54
CA LYS A 43 4.76 10.62 -4.35
C LYS A 43 5.34 9.38 -5.01
N TYR A 44 6.60 9.43 -5.44
CA TYR A 44 7.26 8.31 -6.12
C TYR A 44 8.60 7.97 -5.47
N PHE A 45 8.98 6.70 -5.49
CA PHE A 45 10.30 6.22 -5.03
C PHE A 45 10.88 5.21 -6.01
N GLU A 46 12.16 5.35 -6.33
CA GLU A 46 12.92 4.39 -7.16
C GLU A 46 14.34 4.17 -6.60
N PRO A 47 14.71 2.94 -6.21
CA PRO A 47 13.84 1.78 -6.09
C PRO A 47 12.71 2.01 -5.08
N VAL A 48 11.59 1.31 -5.31
CA VAL A 48 10.42 1.35 -4.44
C VAL A 48 10.79 0.97 -3.01
N ILE A 49 10.23 1.69 -2.05
CA ILE A 49 10.36 1.38 -0.63
C ILE A 49 9.30 0.32 -0.28
N PRO A 50 9.70 -0.87 0.22
CA PRO A 50 8.73 -1.83 0.74
C PRO A 50 7.97 -1.21 1.93
N LEU A 51 6.65 -1.28 1.90
CA LEU A 51 5.82 -0.78 3.01
C LEU A 51 5.75 -1.75 4.18
N PHE A 52 6.00 -3.03 3.93
CA PHE A 52 6.20 -4.06 4.94
C PHE A 52 7.23 -5.09 4.44
N LEU A 53 7.73 -5.92 5.35
CA LEU A 53 8.66 -6.99 5.04
C LEU A 53 7.93 -8.18 4.41
N ILE A 54 8.26 -8.49 3.16
CA ILE A 54 7.73 -9.65 2.48
C ILE A 54 8.58 -10.88 2.84
N HIS A 55 7.93 -11.92 3.38
CA HIS A 55 8.61 -13.15 3.74
C HIS A 55 9.24 -13.84 2.51
N ASN A 56 10.45 -14.38 2.63
CA ASN A 56 11.21 -14.96 1.50
C ASN A 56 10.52 -16.15 0.81
N LYS A 57 9.65 -16.88 1.53
CA LYS A 57 8.79 -17.95 1.00
C LYS A 57 7.56 -17.45 0.23
N CYS A 58 7.28 -16.14 0.21
CA CYS A 58 6.18 -15.59 -0.57
C CYS A 58 6.41 -15.88 -2.06
N PRO A 59 5.43 -16.39 -2.82
CA PRO A 59 5.59 -16.68 -4.23
C PRO A 59 5.98 -15.43 -5.02
N LYS A 60 6.94 -15.54 -5.95
CA LYS A 60 7.45 -14.42 -6.74
C LYS A 60 6.35 -13.58 -7.43
N PRO A 61 5.31 -14.18 -8.06
CA PRO A 61 4.21 -13.41 -8.65
C PRO A 61 3.44 -12.55 -7.64
N VAL A 62 3.29 -13.02 -6.40
CA VAL A 62 2.66 -12.27 -5.31
C VAL A 62 3.58 -11.12 -4.88
N GLN A 63 4.88 -11.38 -4.72
CA GLN A 63 5.86 -10.32 -4.39
C GLN A 63 5.82 -9.18 -5.42
N ASP A 64 5.79 -9.52 -6.72
CA ASP A 64 5.77 -8.53 -7.80
C ASP A 64 4.51 -7.65 -7.78
N LEU A 65 3.36 -8.23 -7.42
CA LEU A 65 2.11 -7.49 -7.22
C LEU A 65 2.16 -6.59 -5.98
N LEU A 66 2.73 -7.06 -4.88
CA LEU A 66 2.96 -6.25 -3.67
C LEU A 66 3.89 -5.06 -3.96
N PHE A 67 5.02 -5.30 -4.64
CA PHE A 67 5.91 -4.22 -5.06
C PHE A 67 5.23 -3.24 -6.03
N SER A 68 4.37 -3.73 -6.92
CA SER A 68 3.55 -2.87 -7.79
C SER A 68 2.55 -2.03 -7.00
N SER A 69 1.96 -2.58 -5.95
CA SER A 69 1.11 -1.85 -5.01
C SER A 69 1.91 -0.75 -4.29
N PHE A 70 3.08 -1.08 -3.74
CA PHE A 70 3.95 -0.12 -3.04
C PHE A 70 4.35 1.06 -3.93
N LYS A 71 4.61 0.82 -5.22
CA LYS A 71 4.94 1.89 -6.19
C LYS A 71 3.79 2.90 -6.38
N LEU A 72 2.56 2.47 -6.18
CA LEU A 72 1.35 3.27 -6.41
C LEU A 72 0.78 3.87 -5.12
N ALA A 73 1.27 3.45 -3.96
CA ALA A 73 0.65 3.73 -2.67
C ALA A 73 0.39 5.23 -2.39
N TRP A 74 1.22 6.11 -2.93
CA TRP A 74 1.09 7.57 -2.76
C TRP A 74 0.60 8.31 -4.01
N THR A 75 0.66 7.69 -5.19
CA THR A 75 0.23 8.33 -6.46
C THR A 75 -1.21 8.00 -6.81
N ASP A 76 -1.64 6.77 -6.56
CA ASP A 76 -2.96 6.25 -6.91
C ASP A 76 -3.35 5.17 -5.91
N VAL A 77 -4.03 5.60 -4.85
CA VAL A 77 -4.49 4.75 -3.75
C VAL A 77 -5.40 3.63 -4.27
N SER A 78 -6.32 3.96 -5.18
CA SER A 78 -7.25 3.00 -5.76
C SER A 78 -6.53 1.94 -6.60
N ALA A 79 -5.59 2.34 -7.47
CA ALA A 79 -4.80 1.39 -8.23
C ALA A 79 -3.93 0.52 -7.30
N SER A 80 -3.39 1.10 -6.23
CA SER A 80 -2.62 0.34 -5.22
C SER A 80 -3.46 -0.72 -4.50
N ALA A 81 -4.65 -0.37 -4.02
CA ALA A 81 -5.59 -1.30 -3.38
C ALA A 81 -6.04 -2.40 -4.35
N ASN A 82 -6.25 -2.06 -5.62
CA ASN A 82 -6.52 -3.05 -6.67
C ASN A 82 -5.36 -4.05 -6.85
N LYS A 83 -4.10 -3.59 -6.80
CA LYS A 83 -2.93 -4.49 -6.84
C LYS A 83 -2.87 -5.42 -5.62
N LEU A 84 -3.22 -4.94 -4.42
CA LEU A 84 -3.35 -5.81 -3.24
C LEU A 84 -4.40 -6.90 -3.44
N ARG A 85 -5.58 -6.54 -3.97
CA ARG A 85 -6.65 -7.52 -4.25
C ARG A 85 -6.19 -8.62 -5.21
N ILE A 86 -5.47 -8.25 -6.27
CA ILE A 86 -4.89 -9.21 -7.23
C ILE A 86 -3.78 -10.05 -6.57
N ALA A 87 -3.00 -9.46 -5.66
CA ALA A 87 -1.99 -10.19 -4.89
C ALA A 87 -2.63 -11.31 -4.04
N ILE A 88 -3.79 -11.06 -3.42
CA ILE A 88 -4.54 -12.06 -2.66
C ILE A 88 -5.07 -13.17 -3.58
N GLU A 89 -5.66 -12.82 -4.73
CA GLU A 89 -6.10 -13.83 -5.71
C GLU A 89 -4.95 -14.76 -6.11
N THR A 90 -3.79 -14.17 -6.40
CA THR A 90 -2.58 -14.88 -6.82
C THR A 90 -2.02 -15.74 -5.68
N LEU A 91 -2.06 -15.24 -4.45
CA LEU A 91 -1.63 -15.96 -3.26
C LEU A 91 -2.50 -17.21 -3.04
N LEU A 92 -3.83 -17.06 -3.05
CA LEU A 92 -4.76 -18.17 -2.86
C LEU A 92 -4.60 -19.24 -3.96
N ASN A 93 -4.39 -18.82 -5.21
CA ASN A 93 -4.10 -19.75 -6.31
C ASN A 93 -2.82 -20.55 -6.09
N THR A 94 -1.84 -19.97 -5.40
CA THR A 94 -0.55 -20.62 -5.16
C THR A 94 -0.60 -21.57 -3.95
N ILE A 95 -1.43 -21.25 -2.95
CA ILE A 95 -1.59 -22.06 -1.74
C ILE A 95 -2.40 -23.34 -2.03
N ASP A 96 -3.48 -23.22 -2.81
CA ASP A 96 -4.34 -24.36 -3.12
C ASP A 96 -4.89 -24.27 -4.57
N PRO A 97 -4.48 -25.18 -5.47
CA PRO A 97 -5.00 -25.25 -6.82
C PRO A 97 -6.52 -25.48 -6.91
N GLU A 98 -7.15 -26.09 -5.89
CA GLU A 98 -8.60 -26.27 -5.85
C GLU A 98 -9.33 -24.94 -5.63
N LEU A 99 -8.75 -24.02 -4.85
CA LEU A 99 -9.27 -22.66 -4.71
C LEU A 99 -9.24 -21.89 -6.03
N ALA A 100 -8.25 -22.17 -6.89
CA ALA A 100 -8.15 -21.54 -8.21
C ALA A 100 -9.33 -21.89 -9.13
N LYS A 101 -10.04 -23.00 -8.89
CA LYS A 101 -11.25 -23.38 -9.63
C LYS A 101 -12.45 -22.49 -9.28
N ILE A 102 -12.44 -21.84 -8.12
CA ILE A 102 -13.48 -20.90 -7.69
C ILE A 102 -13.19 -19.55 -8.34
N THR A 103 -14.04 -19.11 -9.26
CA THR A 103 -13.84 -17.89 -10.05
C THR A 103 -14.01 -16.61 -9.23
N VAL A 104 -14.95 -16.59 -8.30
CA VAL A 104 -15.28 -15.42 -7.47
C VAL A 104 -14.37 -15.38 -6.25
N LEU A 105 -13.54 -14.31 -6.13
CA LEU A 105 -12.60 -14.15 -5.01
C LEU A 105 -13.28 -14.25 -3.64
N HIS A 106 -14.47 -13.68 -3.48
CA HIS A 106 -15.21 -13.74 -2.20
C HIS A 106 -15.47 -15.19 -1.78
N GLN A 107 -16.05 -16.00 -2.66
CA GLN A 107 -16.31 -17.43 -2.42
C GLN A 107 -15.02 -18.21 -2.22
N ARG A 108 -13.93 -17.80 -2.88
CA ARG A 108 -12.62 -18.41 -2.70
C ARG A 108 -12.08 -18.19 -1.28
N ILE A 109 -12.22 -16.98 -0.74
CA ILE A 109 -11.84 -16.66 0.64
C ILE A 109 -12.74 -17.42 1.64
N GLU A 110 -14.04 -17.52 1.37
CA GLU A 110 -14.96 -18.34 2.20
C GLU A 110 -14.60 -19.84 2.20
N ALA A 111 -14.12 -20.37 1.07
CA ALA A 111 -13.63 -21.75 1.02
C ALA A 111 -12.33 -21.90 1.83
N PHE A 112 -11.41 -20.92 1.73
CA PHE A 112 -10.16 -20.89 2.47
C PHE A 112 -10.36 -20.78 4.00
N SER A 113 -11.39 -20.06 4.45
CA SER A 113 -11.70 -19.84 5.87
C SER A 113 -11.96 -21.13 6.64
N LYS A 114 -12.36 -22.21 5.96
CA LYS A 114 -12.52 -23.54 6.56
C LYS A 114 -11.21 -24.11 7.13
N SER A 115 -10.08 -23.68 6.57
CA SER A 115 -8.74 -24.10 6.97
C SER A 115 -8.02 -23.06 7.82
N GLN A 116 -8.22 -21.77 7.51
CA GLN A 116 -7.52 -20.64 8.13
C GLN A 116 -8.49 -19.48 8.35
N PRO A 117 -9.37 -19.54 9.37
CA PRO A 117 -10.45 -18.58 9.54
C PRO A 117 -9.96 -17.16 9.83
N GLU A 118 -8.98 -17.00 10.73
CA GLU A 118 -8.42 -15.70 11.11
C GLU A 118 -7.76 -15.01 9.91
N VAL A 119 -6.96 -15.75 9.14
CA VAL A 119 -6.32 -15.21 7.92
C VAL A 119 -7.38 -14.87 6.87
N ALA A 120 -8.42 -15.68 6.71
CA ALA A 120 -9.48 -15.41 5.76
C ALA A 120 -10.26 -14.13 6.08
N GLU A 121 -10.47 -13.80 7.36
CA GLU A 121 -11.09 -12.55 7.78
C GLU A 121 -10.27 -11.32 7.33
N LEU A 122 -8.95 -11.37 7.54
CA LEU A 122 -8.00 -10.37 7.09
C LEU A 122 -8.00 -10.20 5.56
N LEU A 123 -7.95 -11.33 4.82
CA LEU A 123 -8.03 -11.32 3.35
C LEU A 123 -9.36 -10.77 2.85
N MET A 124 -10.46 -11.04 3.57
CA MET A 124 -11.78 -10.53 3.23
C MET A 124 -11.84 -9.00 3.35
N ALA A 125 -11.25 -8.43 4.41
CA ALA A 125 -11.15 -6.99 4.58
C ALA A 125 -10.41 -6.32 3.41
N ILE A 126 -9.25 -6.85 3.02
CA ILE A 126 -8.48 -6.34 1.88
C ILE A 126 -9.25 -6.52 0.55
N LYS A 127 -10.02 -7.61 0.40
CA LYS A 127 -10.92 -7.80 -0.75
C LYS A 127 -11.98 -6.70 -0.82
N TRP A 128 -12.59 -6.34 0.31
CA TRP A 128 -13.59 -5.27 0.35
C TRP A 128 -12.98 -3.92 0.01
N LEU A 129 -11.80 -3.61 0.57
CA LEU A 129 -11.03 -2.42 0.24
C LEU A 129 -10.75 -2.32 -1.28
N GLY A 130 -10.21 -3.39 -1.87
CA GLY A 130 -9.91 -3.41 -3.30
C GLY A 130 -11.15 -3.39 -4.20
N ASN A 131 -12.30 -3.86 -3.71
CA ASN A 131 -13.56 -3.70 -4.42
C ASN A 131 -14.01 -2.24 -4.42
N GLU A 132 -13.93 -1.57 -3.27
CA GLU A 132 -14.29 -0.15 -3.14
C GLU A 132 -13.39 0.74 -4.01
N ALA A 133 -12.12 0.36 -4.16
CA ALA A 133 -11.16 1.02 -5.05
C ALA A 133 -11.62 1.17 -6.52
N SER A 134 -12.56 0.33 -6.97
CA SER A 134 -13.05 0.33 -8.35
C SER A 134 -14.26 1.25 -8.57
N HIS A 135 -14.84 1.80 -7.50
CA HIS A 135 -15.91 2.79 -7.58
C HIS A 135 -15.32 4.21 -7.52
N GLU A 136 -15.95 5.17 -8.22
CA GLU A 136 -15.59 6.59 -8.11
C GLU A 136 -15.97 7.10 -6.70
N GLY A 137 -15.05 6.93 -5.75
CA GLY A 137 -15.35 7.11 -4.33
C GLY A 137 -14.17 6.89 -3.38
N ALA A 138 -13.18 7.79 -3.46
CA ALA A 138 -12.36 8.27 -2.34
C ALA A 138 -11.76 7.25 -1.34
N LEU A 139 -11.13 6.16 -1.78
CA LEU A 139 -10.15 5.51 -0.92
C LEU A 139 -9.08 6.54 -0.54
N LYS A 140 -8.83 6.69 0.76
CA LYS A 140 -7.82 7.60 1.27
C LYS A 140 -6.55 6.84 1.60
N GLU A 141 -5.45 7.57 1.69
CA GLU A 141 -4.13 7.00 2.00
C GLU A 141 -4.17 6.19 3.31
N TYR A 142 -4.98 6.58 4.31
CA TYR A 142 -5.10 5.82 5.57
C TYR A 142 -5.82 4.48 5.42
N ASP A 143 -6.79 4.35 4.51
CA ASP A 143 -7.49 3.08 4.28
C ASP A 143 -6.52 2.05 3.71
N LEU A 144 -5.67 2.49 2.79
CA LEU A 144 -4.61 1.68 2.21
C LEU A 144 -3.51 1.37 3.24
N ALA A 145 -3.14 2.33 4.09
CA ALA A 145 -2.15 2.11 5.15
C ALA A 145 -2.59 0.99 6.10
N PHE A 146 -3.86 1.00 6.53
CA PHE A 146 -4.42 -0.08 7.35
C PHE A 146 -4.31 -1.44 6.67
N ALA A 147 -4.58 -1.51 5.36
CA ALA A 147 -4.48 -2.77 4.62
C ALA A 147 -3.05 -3.33 4.49
N TYR A 148 -2.00 -2.51 4.72
CA TYR A 148 -0.61 -2.98 4.77
C TYR A 148 -0.16 -3.45 6.17
N GLU A 149 -0.94 -3.16 7.22
CA GLU A 149 -0.66 -3.58 8.60
C GLU A 149 -1.31 -4.91 8.96
N VAL A 150 -2.27 -5.34 8.14
CA VAL A 150 -2.98 -6.62 8.22
C VAL A 150 -2.09 -7.78 7.77
#